data_AF-A0ABD4WS82-F1
#
_entry.id   AF-A0ABD4WS82-F1
#
_cell.length_a   1.000
_cell.length_b   1.000
_cell.length_c   1.000
_cell.angle_alpha   90.00
_cell.angle_beta   90.00
_cell.angle_gamma   90.00
#
_symmetry.space_group_name_H-M   'P 1'
#
loop_
_entity.id
_entity.type
_entity.pdbx_description
1 polymer ?
#
loop_
_entity_poly.entity_id
_entity_poly.type
_entity_poly.pdbx_seq_one_letter_code
_entity_poly.pdbx_strand_id
1 'polypeptide(L)'
;MDLKAWEKDLIGDTQRKKINKEVKETVTNDDGEKLFQRHIEESYVSKEPDYVKIYLDNILQINNLSSGIQKTLNVLLKRMAYDNIVVLNAYIKKQMAEELGFNTVQSLNNNINKLVKEGIINRKGTGTYEMNPFLFGRGSWDNIKKIRFQVIFEEGKISQKADFDYKDEIAISHEEKTTD
;
A
#
# COMPACT_ATOMS: atom_id res chain seq x y z
N MET A 1 -19.20 -12.95 -23.96
CA MET A 1 -18.77 -11.54 -24.03
C MET A 1 -17.31 -11.57 -24.41
N ASP A 2 -16.93 -10.98 -25.55
CA ASP A 2 -15.52 -10.99 -25.97
C ASP A 2 -14.75 -9.96 -25.15
N LEU A 3 -13.70 -10.41 -24.45
CA LEU A 3 -12.91 -9.57 -23.56
C LEU A 3 -12.05 -8.61 -24.38
N LYS A 4 -11.94 -7.36 -23.93
CA LYS A 4 -11.06 -6.35 -24.53
C LYS A 4 -9.60 -6.76 -24.35
N ALA A 5 -8.72 -6.31 -25.23
CA ALA A 5 -7.29 -6.66 -25.20
C ALA A 5 -6.64 -6.38 -23.83
N TRP A 6 -6.92 -5.23 -23.22
CA TRP A 6 -6.38 -4.87 -21.91
C TRP A 6 -6.97 -5.68 -20.74
N GLU A 7 -8.18 -6.26 -20.90
CA GLU A 7 -8.76 -7.17 -19.90
C GLU A 7 -8.05 -8.53 -19.92
N LYS A 8 -7.58 -8.96 -21.10
CA LYS A 8 -6.80 -10.20 -21.26
C LYS A 8 -5.43 -10.08 -20.59
N ASP A 9 -4.81 -8.90 -20.64
CA ASP A 9 -3.52 -8.62 -19.97
C ASP A 9 -3.63 -8.68 -18.44
N LEU A 10 -4.75 -8.22 -17.85
CA LEU A 10 -4.99 -8.24 -16.40
C LEU A 10 -5.19 -9.64 -15.82
N ILE A 11 -5.70 -10.58 -16.63
CA ILE A 11 -5.95 -11.96 -16.22
C ILE A 11 -4.65 -12.78 -16.23
N GLY A 12 -3.69 -12.43 -17.09
CA GLY A 12 -2.44 -13.18 -17.30
C GLY A 12 -1.38 -13.03 -16.21
N ASP A 13 -1.38 -11.95 -15.42
CA ASP A 13 -0.26 -11.59 -14.52
C ASP A 13 -0.57 -11.82 -13.02
N THR A 14 -1.41 -12.80 -12.70
CA THR A 14 -1.78 -13.07 -11.30
C THR A 14 -0.66 -13.83 -10.57
N GLN A 15 0.17 -13.07 -9.86
CA GLN A 15 1.04 -13.59 -8.79
C GLN A 15 0.22 -14.55 -7.91
N ARG A 16 0.71 -15.76 -7.62
CA ARG A 16 -0.01 -16.74 -6.79
C ARG A 16 0.38 -16.58 -5.33
N LYS A 17 -0.60 -16.42 -4.44
CA LYS A 17 -0.39 -16.44 -2.99
C LYS A 17 -0.55 -17.87 -2.49
N LYS A 18 0.48 -18.40 -1.82
CA LYS A 18 0.41 -19.67 -1.11
C LYS A 18 -0.40 -19.49 0.18
N ILE A 19 -1.37 -20.36 0.39
CA ILE A 19 -2.16 -20.45 1.61
C ILE A 19 -1.95 -21.84 2.21
N ASN A 20 -1.58 -21.88 3.48
CA ASN A 20 -1.49 -23.11 4.26
C ASN A 20 -2.77 -23.23 5.07
N LYS A 21 -3.51 -24.32 4.89
CA LYS A 21 -4.69 -24.65 5.71
C LYS A 21 -4.32 -25.84 6.60
N GLU A 22 -4.26 -25.63 7.90
CA GLU A 22 -4.04 -26.69 8.89
C GLU A 22 -5.41 -27.25 9.31
N VAL A 23 -5.68 -28.51 8.97
CA VAL A 23 -6.86 -29.24 9.43
C VAL A 23 -6.41 -30.19 10.54
N LYS A 24 -6.99 -30.04 11.73
CA LYS A 24 -6.75 -30.92 12.89
C LYS A 24 -7.94 -31.86 13.02
N GLU A 25 -7.75 -33.12 12.68
CA GLU A 25 -8.76 -34.16 12.91
C GLU A 25 -8.39 -34.96 14.17
N THR A 26 -9.39 -35.18 15.02
CA THR A 26 -9.28 -36.05 16.19
C THR A 26 -9.93 -37.38 15.83
N VAL A 27 -9.13 -38.43 15.69
CA VAL A 27 -9.62 -39.79 15.44
C VAL A 27 -9.47 -40.57 16.74
N THR A 28 -10.51 -41.28 17.15
CA THR A 28 -10.49 -42.12 18.36
C THR A 28 -10.40 -43.57 17.92
N ASN A 29 -9.42 -44.31 18.44
CA ASN A 29 -9.28 -45.74 18.14
C ASN A 29 -10.29 -46.56 18.98
N ASP A 30 -10.51 -47.83 18.64
CA ASP A 30 -11.48 -48.72 19.31
C ASP A 30 -11.21 -48.88 20.83
N ASP A 31 -9.98 -48.62 21.28
CA ASP A 31 -9.55 -48.67 22.68
C ASP A 31 -9.74 -47.35 23.45
N GLY A 32 -10.31 -46.31 22.83
CA GLY A 32 -10.60 -45.01 23.47
C GLY A 32 -9.42 -44.02 23.50
N GLU A 33 -8.29 -44.36 22.90
CA GLU A 33 -7.15 -43.44 22.76
C GLU A 33 -7.39 -42.39 21.67
N LYS A 34 -7.12 -41.12 21.99
CA LYS A 34 -7.21 -39.99 21.04
C LYS A 34 -5.93 -39.91 20.21
N LEU A 35 -6.03 -40.19 18.93
CA LEU A 35 -4.95 -39.99 17.96
C LEU A 35 -5.09 -38.60 17.32
N PHE A 36 -4.00 -37.83 17.35
CA PHE A 36 -3.95 -36.49 16.75
C PHE A 36 -3.37 -36.58 15.34
N GLN A 37 -4.17 -36.27 14.33
CA GLN A 37 -3.71 -36.22 12.94
C GLN A 37 -3.66 -34.77 12.45
N ARG A 38 -2.46 -34.31 12.08
CA ARG A 38 -2.24 -33.00 11.47
C ARG A 38 -2.24 -33.15 9.95
N HIS A 39 -3.19 -32.51 9.27
CA HIS A 39 -3.21 -32.41 7.81
C HIS A 39 -2.88 -30.96 7.41
N ILE A 40 -1.89 -30.77 6.52
CA ILE A 40 -1.53 -29.46 5.97
C ILE A 40 -1.90 -29.47 4.49
N GLU A 41 -2.97 -28.78 4.12
CA GLU A 41 -3.34 -28.55 2.73
C GLU A 41 -2.67 -27.26 2.24
N GLU A 42 -1.83 -27.37 1.20
CA GLU A 42 -1.25 -26.22 0.53
C GLU A 42 -2.11 -25.86 -0.69
N SER A 43 -2.66 -24.64 -0.72
CA SER A 43 -3.45 -24.14 -1.86
C SER A 43 -2.84 -22.84 -2.39
N TYR A 44 -3.01 -22.60 -3.69
CA TYR A 44 -2.52 -21.40 -4.36
C TYR A 44 -3.72 -20.61 -4.87
N VAL A 45 -3.86 -19.38 -4.39
CA VAL A 45 -4.94 -18.46 -4.81
C VAL A 45 -4.32 -17.30 -5.57
N SER A 46 -5.04 -16.72 -6.53
CA SER A 46 -4.60 -15.49 -7.18
C SER A 46 -4.42 -14.38 -6.14
N LYS A 47 -3.25 -13.75 -6.14
CA LYS A 47 -2.98 -12.55 -5.34
C LYS A 47 -3.59 -11.36 -6.06
N GLU A 48 -4.22 -10.48 -5.29
CA GLU A 48 -4.67 -9.19 -5.79
C GLU A 48 -3.47 -8.40 -6.38
N PRO A 49 -3.60 -7.82 -7.58
CA PRO A 49 -2.57 -6.94 -8.15
C PRO A 49 -2.30 -5.74 -7.25
N ASP A 50 -1.17 -5.08 -7.46
CA ASP A 50 -0.84 -3.85 -6.73
C ASP A 50 -1.86 -2.74 -7.04
N TYR A 51 -2.43 -2.16 -5.98
CA TYR A 51 -3.46 -1.13 -6.07
C TYR A 51 -3.20 0.06 -5.14
N VAL A 52 -3.87 1.18 -5.42
CA VAL A 52 -3.93 2.35 -4.54
C VAL A 52 -5.39 2.67 -4.25
N LYS A 53 -5.73 2.81 -2.96
CA LYS A 53 -7.04 3.27 -2.51
C LYS A 53 -7.16 4.77 -2.77
N ILE A 54 -8.27 5.19 -3.35
CA ILE A 54 -8.64 6.60 -3.49
C ILE A 54 -9.88 6.83 -2.63
N TYR A 55 -9.82 7.80 -1.72
CA TYR A 55 -10.94 8.15 -0.86
C TYR A 55 -11.88 9.12 -1.58
N LEU A 56 -13.18 8.84 -1.53
CA LEU A 56 -14.16 9.54 -2.35
C LEU A 56 -14.50 10.95 -1.86
N ASP A 57 -14.30 11.22 -0.57
CA ASP A 57 -14.65 12.50 0.08
C ASP A 57 -14.05 13.73 -0.63
N ASN A 58 -12.92 13.55 -1.33
CA ASN A 58 -12.21 14.61 -2.03
C ASN A 58 -11.98 14.31 -3.53
N ILE A 59 -12.76 13.39 -4.12
CA ILE A 59 -12.57 12.97 -5.53
C ILE A 59 -12.68 14.14 -6.53
N LEU A 60 -13.48 15.16 -6.21
CA LEU A 60 -13.65 16.35 -7.05
C LEU A 60 -12.35 17.16 -7.18
N GLN A 61 -11.52 17.20 -6.13
CA GLN A 61 -10.22 17.87 -6.17
C GLN A 61 -9.27 17.17 -7.16
N ILE A 62 -9.38 15.84 -7.26
CA ILE A 62 -8.59 15.03 -8.18
C ILE A 62 -9.11 15.13 -9.61
N ASN A 63 -10.42 15.17 -9.81
CA ASN A 63 -11.05 15.15 -11.14
C ASN A 63 -10.97 16.50 -11.88
N ASN A 64 -10.83 17.61 -11.16
CA ASN A 64 -10.75 18.95 -11.78
C ASN A 64 -9.34 19.33 -12.27
N LEU A 65 -8.38 18.40 -12.21
CA LEU A 65 -7.01 18.64 -12.66
C LEU A 65 -6.93 18.66 -14.19
N SER A 66 -6.07 19.53 -14.74
CA SER A 66 -5.81 19.52 -16.17
C SER A 66 -5.13 18.21 -16.60
N SER A 67 -5.30 17.82 -17.86
CA SER A 67 -4.83 16.52 -18.38
C SER A 67 -3.36 16.21 -18.05
N GLY A 68 -2.46 17.19 -18.18
CA GLY A 68 -1.04 17.01 -17.86
C GLY A 68 -0.77 16.75 -16.37
N ILE A 69 -1.52 17.41 -15.48
CA ILE A 69 -1.43 17.22 -14.03
C ILE A 69 -1.99 15.86 -13.65
N GLN A 70 -3.15 15.48 -14.21
CA GLN A 70 -3.76 14.16 -13.98
C GLN A 70 -2.83 13.02 -14.41
N LYS A 71 -2.23 13.13 -15.60
CA LYS A 71 -1.24 12.15 -16.09
C LYS A 71 -0.04 12.03 -15.15
N THR A 72 0.46 13.17 -14.68
CA THR A 72 1.57 13.21 -13.71
C THR A 72 1.16 12.50 -12.41
N LEU A 73 0.00 12.81 -11.86
CA LEU A 73 -0.54 12.18 -10.64
C LEU A 73 -0.64 10.65 -10.80
N ASN A 74 -1.18 10.16 -11.91
CA ASN A 74 -1.33 8.73 -12.15
C ASN A 74 0.02 7.99 -12.15
N VAL A 75 1.07 8.58 -12.74
CA VAL A 75 2.41 7.99 -12.72
C VAL A 75 3.02 8.03 -11.33
N LEU A 76 2.78 9.08 -10.54
CA LEU A 76 3.22 9.14 -9.14
C LEU A 76 2.54 8.05 -8.30
N LEU A 77 1.23 7.85 -8.46
CA LEU A 77 0.48 6.81 -7.75
C LEU A 77 1.02 5.40 -8.06
N LYS A 78 1.38 5.13 -9.31
CA LYS A 78 2.01 3.85 -9.70
C LYS A 78 3.36 3.63 -9.00
N ARG A 79 4.14 4.69 -8.80
CA ARG A 79 5.51 4.67 -8.25
C ARG A 79 5.56 4.85 -6.72
N MET A 80 4.43 5.13 -6.09
CA MET A 80 4.32 5.37 -4.65
C MET A 80 4.59 4.09 -3.85
N ALA A 81 5.42 4.18 -2.83
CA ALA A 81 5.70 3.09 -1.89
C ALA A 81 4.58 2.94 -0.82
N TYR A 82 4.69 1.93 0.05
CA TYR A 82 3.69 1.63 1.09
C TYR A 82 3.60 2.68 2.19
N ASP A 83 4.62 3.51 2.34
CA ASP A 83 4.68 4.67 3.23
C ASP A 83 4.09 5.94 2.59
N ASN A 84 3.41 5.81 1.45
CA ASN A 84 2.92 6.90 0.62
C ASN A 84 4.02 7.84 0.06
N ILE A 85 5.30 7.45 0.10
CA ILE A 85 6.41 8.26 -0.41
C ILE A 85 6.68 7.96 -1.89
N VAL A 86 7.05 9.01 -2.63
CA VAL A 86 7.57 8.95 -3.99
C VAL A 86 8.91 9.67 -4.05
N VAL A 87 9.95 8.97 -4.51
CA VAL A 87 11.30 9.52 -4.69
C VAL A 87 11.57 9.73 -6.19
N LEU A 88 11.86 10.98 -6.57
CA LEU A 88 12.05 11.45 -7.93
C LEU A 88 13.42 12.11 -8.07
N ASN A 89 14.44 11.29 -8.32
CA ASN A 89 15.76 11.80 -8.71
C ASN A 89 15.73 12.36 -10.16
N ALA A 90 16.81 13.01 -10.59
CA ALA A 90 16.88 13.65 -11.90
C ALA A 90 16.65 12.66 -13.06
N TYR A 91 17.18 11.44 -12.94
CA TYR A 91 17.02 10.39 -13.94
C TYR A 91 15.56 9.94 -14.08
N ILE A 92 14.90 9.63 -12.95
CA ILE A 92 13.48 9.23 -12.91
C ILE A 92 12.60 10.32 -13.51
N LYS A 93 12.86 11.59 -13.18
CA LYS A 93 12.11 12.72 -13.76
C LYS A 93 12.26 12.82 -15.28
N LYS A 94 13.45 12.54 -15.81
CA LYS A 94 13.68 12.51 -17.26
C LYS A 94 12.86 11.39 -17.91
N GLN A 95 12.94 10.17 -17.37
CA GLN A 95 12.14 9.04 -17.87
C GLN A 95 10.64 9.32 -17.82
N MET A 96 10.16 9.90 -16.73
CA MET A 96 8.74 10.25 -16.58
C MET A 96 8.31 11.33 -17.59
N ALA A 97 9.14 12.32 -17.87
CA ALA A 97 8.82 13.35 -18.86
C ALA A 97 8.69 12.74 -20.26
N GLU A 98 9.58 11.81 -20.62
CA GLU A 98 9.54 11.06 -21.88
C GLU A 98 8.29 10.16 -21.96
N GLU A 99 8.02 9.37 -20.90
CA GLU A 99 6.82 8.50 -20.78
C GLU A 99 5.53 9.28 -20.98
N LEU A 100 5.46 10.50 -20.44
CA LEU A 100 4.28 11.35 -20.49
C LEU A 100 4.20 12.23 -21.75
N GLY A 101 5.20 12.19 -22.62
CA GLY A 101 5.27 13.00 -23.84
C GLY A 101 5.45 14.50 -23.56
N PHE A 102 6.11 14.87 -22.46
CA PHE A 102 6.42 16.26 -22.15
C PHE A 102 7.71 16.69 -22.85
N ASN A 103 7.67 17.86 -23.50
CA ASN A 103 8.83 18.43 -24.21
C ASN A 103 10.05 18.66 -23.29
N THR A 104 9.83 18.92 -22.00
CA THR A 104 10.90 19.18 -21.04
C THR A 104 10.58 18.60 -19.66
N VAL A 105 11.63 18.32 -18.88
CA VAL A 105 11.51 17.99 -17.45
C VAL A 105 10.90 19.15 -16.65
N GLN A 106 11.04 20.39 -17.13
CA GLN A 106 10.42 21.55 -16.47
C GLN A 106 8.90 21.48 -16.51
N SER A 107 8.30 20.99 -17.59
CA SER A 107 6.85 20.76 -17.67
C SER A 107 6.37 19.78 -16.61
N LEU A 108 7.13 18.70 -16.38
CA LEU A 108 6.86 17.74 -15.30
C LEU A 108 6.96 18.43 -13.93
N ASN A 109 8.04 19.17 -13.66
CA ASN A 109 8.23 19.88 -12.40
C ASN A 109 7.10 20.89 -12.14
N ASN A 110 6.61 21.59 -13.18
CA ASN A 110 5.49 22.50 -13.06
C ASN A 110 4.20 21.78 -12.66
N ASN A 111 3.92 20.60 -13.22
CA ASN A 111 2.76 19.80 -12.83
C ASN A 111 2.89 19.28 -11.39
N ILE A 112 4.07 18.81 -10.98
CA ILE A 112 4.36 18.40 -9.60
C ILE A 112 4.12 19.57 -8.63
N ASN A 113 4.63 20.77 -8.96
CA ASN A 113 4.44 21.95 -8.12
C ASN A 113 2.96 22.34 -8.00
N LYS A 114 2.15 22.14 -9.06
CA LYS A 114 0.69 22.33 -8.97
C LYS A 114 0.05 21.32 -8.03
N LEU A 115 0.42 20.04 -8.10
CA LEU A 115 -0.06 19.02 -7.16
C LEU A 115 0.29 19.37 -5.71
N VAL A 116 1.49 19.93 -5.47
CA VAL A 116 1.89 20.43 -4.14
C VAL A 116 0.99 21.58 -3.71
N LYS A 117 0.76 22.57 -4.59
CA LYS A 117 -0.06 23.74 -4.29
C LYS A 117 -1.51 23.37 -3.96
N GLU A 118 -2.07 22.37 -4.65
CA GLU A 118 -3.43 21.86 -4.41
C GLU A 118 -3.53 20.94 -3.17
N GLY A 119 -2.42 20.69 -2.45
CA GLY A 119 -2.42 19.82 -1.27
C GLY A 119 -2.62 18.33 -1.58
N ILE A 120 -2.46 17.93 -2.84
CA ILE A 120 -2.60 16.54 -3.28
C ILE A 120 -1.36 15.72 -2.89
N ILE A 121 -0.19 16.37 -2.88
CA ILE A 121 1.08 15.80 -2.44
C ILE A 121 1.82 16.84 -1.58
N ASN A 122 2.65 16.37 -0.66
CA ASN A 122 3.48 17.21 0.20
C ASN A 122 4.95 17.02 -0.16
N ARG A 123 5.73 18.11 -0.20
CA ARG A 123 7.19 18.01 -0.39
C ARG A 123 7.84 17.73 0.97
N LYS A 124 8.49 16.57 1.11
CA LYS A 124 9.24 16.20 2.32
C LYS A 124 10.74 16.49 2.21
N GLY A 125 11.27 16.58 0.98
CA GLY A 125 12.67 16.90 0.74
C GLY A 125 13.01 17.08 -0.75
N THR A 126 14.30 17.17 -1.05
CA THR A 126 14.79 17.28 -2.44
C THR A 126 14.45 16.02 -3.21
N GLY A 127 13.51 16.13 -4.16
CA GLY A 127 13.06 15.00 -4.96
C GLY A 127 12.14 14.03 -4.21
N THR A 128 11.82 14.27 -2.93
CA THR A 128 10.99 13.37 -2.13
C THR A 128 9.64 14.01 -1.83
N TYR A 129 8.58 13.29 -2.15
CA TYR A 129 7.20 13.73 -1.98
C TYR A 129 6.38 12.68 -1.26
N GLU A 130 5.45 13.10 -0.42
CA GLU A 130 4.46 12.26 0.24
C GLU A 130 3.11 12.48 -0.42
N MET A 131 2.45 11.40 -0.84
CA MET A 131 1.07 11.46 -1.33
C MET A 131 0.13 11.67 -0.15
N ASN A 132 -0.84 12.59 -0.29
CA ASN A 132 -1.73 12.93 0.82
C ASN A 132 -2.51 11.68 1.30
N PRO A 133 -2.32 11.22 2.55
CA PRO A 133 -2.93 9.99 3.06
C PRO A 133 -4.45 10.09 3.30
N PHE A 134 -5.01 11.30 3.26
CA PHE A 134 -6.46 11.52 3.27
C PHE A 134 -7.09 11.32 1.89
N LEU A 135 -6.30 11.48 0.82
CA LEU A 135 -6.73 11.26 -0.56
C LEU A 135 -6.41 9.86 -1.06
N PHE A 136 -5.26 9.31 -0.66
CA PHE A 136 -4.72 8.05 -1.17
C PHE A 136 -4.24 7.12 -0.07
N GLY A 137 -4.17 5.82 -0.36
CA GLY A 137 -3.49 4.86 0.51
C GLY A 137 -3.05 3.59 -0.20
N ARG A 138 -1.84 3.12 0.12
CA ARG A 138 -1.31 1.81 -0.35
C ARG A 138 -1.06 0.89 0.83
N GLY A 139 -1.48 -0.37 0.70
CA GLY A 139 -1.34 -1.38 1.75
C GLY A 139 -2.50 -1.47 2.73
N SER A 140 -2.22 -1.99 3.93
CA SER A 140 -3.23 -2.29 4.96
C SER A 140 -3.84 -1.00 5.54
N TRP A 141 -5.09 -1.11 6.01
CA TRP A 141 -5.76 0.03 6.64
C TRP A 141 -5.04 0.50 7.91
N ASP A 142 -4.46 -0.42 8.67
CA ASP A 142 -3.69 -0.07 9.88
C ASP A 142 -2.46 0.75 9.56
N ASN A 143 -1.75 0.43 8.46
CA ASN A 143 -0.63 1.24 8.00
C ASN A 143 -1.10 2.66 7.60
N ILE A 144 -2.20 2.76 6.85
CA ILE A 144 -2.74 4.06 6.41
C ILE A 144 -3.18 4.91 7.62
N LYS A 145 -3.80 4.29 8.65
CA LYS A 145 -4.14 4.98 9.90
C LYS A 145 -2.90 5.55 10.60
N LYS A 146 -1.80 4.78 10.67
CA LYS A 146 -0.53 5.25 11.25
C LYS A 146 0.02 6.46 10.50
N ILE A 147 0.04 6.41 9.17
CA ILE A 147 0.51 7.52 8.32
C ILE A 147 -0.37 8.77 8.54
N ARG A 148 -1.70 8.63 8.53
CA ARG A 148 -2.62 9.75 8.82
C ARG A 148 -2.37 10.35 10.20
N PHE A 149 -2.19 9.51 11.20
CA PHE A 149 -1.93 9.97 12.56
C PHE A 149 -0.62 10.77 12.65
N GLN A 150 0.44 10.30 11.99
CA GLN A 150 1.71 11.03 11.91
C GLN A 150 1.54 12.41 11.26
N VAL A 151 0.81 12.50 10.13
CA VAL A 151 0.56 13.79 9.47
C VAL A 151 -0.21 14.75 10.38
N ILE A 152 -1.25 14.28 11.08
CA ILE A 152 -2.04 15.11 12.01
C ILE A 152 -1.15 15.64 13.16
N PHE A 153 -0.23 14.81 13.65
CA PHE A 153 0.73 15.19 14.70
C PHE A 153 1.75 16.22 14.20
N GLU A 154 2.35 16.01 13.01
CA GLU A 154 3.27 16.96 12.37
C GLU A 154 2.61 18.33 12.13
N GLU A 155 1.32 18.34 11.77
CA GLU A 155 0.54 19.56 11.58
C GLU A 155 0.08 20.23 12.90
N GLY A 156 0.43 19.66 14.06
CA GLY A 156 0.06 20.20 15.37
C GLY A 156 -1.44 20.16 15.67
N LYS A 157 -2.22 19.38 14.92
CA LYS A 157 -3.68 19.28 15.06
C LYS A 157 -4.11 18.39 16.24
N ILE A 158 -3.19 17.58 16.79
CA ILE A 158 -3.37 16.84 18.03
C ILE A 158 -2.23 17.22 18.98
N SER A 159 -2.56 17.81 20.14
CA SER A 159 -1.58 18.28 21.13
C SER A 159 -1.61 17.53 22.48
N GLN A 160 -2.31 16.40 22.59
CA GLN A 160 -2.27 15.57 23.80
C GLN A 160 -2.15 14.08 23.47
N LYS A 161 -1.27 13.42 24.25
CA LYS A 161 -0.77 12.04 24.12
C LYS A 161 -1.83 11.06 23.61
N ALA A 162 -1.59 10.49 22.44
CA ALA A 162 -2.20 9.21 22.12
C ALA A 162 -1.41 8.13 22.85
N ASP A 163 -1.86 7.77 24.04
CA ASP A 163 -1.49 6.50 24.66
C ASP A 163 -2.00 5.38 23.75
N PHE A 164 -1.12 4.89 22.88
CA PHE A 164 -1.35 3.61 22.21
C PHE A 164 -0.75 2.54 23.10
N ASP A 165 -1.60 1.87 23.89
CA ASP A 165 -1.27 0.58 24.47
C ASP A 165 -1.02 -0.40 23.33
N TYR A 166 0.26 -0.60 23.04
CA TYR A 166 0.75 -1.57 22.09
C TYR A 166 0.81 -2.91 22.80
N LYS A 167 -0.25 -3.71 22.72
CA LYS A 167 -0.12 -5.15 22.98
C LYS A 167 0.56 -5.79 21.77
N ASP A 168 1.89 -5.82 21.82
CA ASP A 168 2.68 -6.79 21.08
C ASP A 168 2.28 -8.20 21.54
N GLU A 169 1.44 -8.90 20.78
CA GLU A 169 1.37 -10.36 20.85
C GLU A 169 2.45 -10.98 19.96
N ILE A 170 3.72 -10.60 20.13
CA ILE A 170 4.86 -11.36 19.61
C ILE A 170 6.06 -11.20 20.56
N ALA A 171 6.02 -11.86 21.73
CA ALA A 171 7.22 -12.29 22.46
C ALA A 171 6.89 -13.10 23.73
N ILE A 172 6.32 -14.31 23.62
CA ILE A 172 6.69 -15.43 24.53
C ILE A 172 6.59 -16.74 23.72
N SER A 173 7.58 -16.97 22.86
CA SER A 173 8.12 -18.32 22.77
C SER A 173 9.62 -18.13 22.73
N HIS A 174 10.27 -18.31 23.87
CA HIS A 174 11.66 -18.72 24.12
C HIS A 174 12.07 -18.21 25.51
N GLU A 175 11.94 -19.12 26.48
CA GLU A 175 12.37 -19.15 27.90
C GLU A 175 11.15 -19.70 28.66
N GLU A 176 11.11 -20.95 29.12
CA GLU A 176 12.11 -21.59 29.99
C GLU A 176 12.41 -23.04 29.57
N LYS A 177 13.71 -23.32 29.44
CA LYS A 177 14.26 -24.61 29.85
C LYS A 177 14.92 -24.39 31.21
N THR A 178 14.79 -25.41 32.07
CA THR A 178 15.57 -25.78 33.27
C THR A 178 15.14 -25.32 34.67
N THR A 179 14.98 -26.35 35.53
CA THR A 179 15.13 -26.42 37.01
C THR A 179 13.83 -26.13 37.77
N ASP A 180 13.20 -27.04 38.53
CA ASP A 180 13.66 -28.19 39.35
C ASP A 180 12.92 -29.52 39.05
#